data_AF-A0A920EAP8-F1
#
_entry.id   AF-A0A920EAP8-F1
#
_cell.length_a   1.000
_cell.length_b   1.000
_cell.length_c   1.000
_cell.angle_alpha   90.00
_cell.angle_beta   90.00
_cell.angle_gamma   90.00
#
_symmetry.space_group_name_H-M   'P 1'
#
loop_
_entity.id
_entity.type
_entity.pdbx_description
1 polymer ?
#
loop_
_entity_poly.entity_id
_entity_poly.type
_entity_poly.pdbx_seq_one_letter_code
_entity_poly.pdbx_strand_id
1 'polypeptide(L)' 'MLGYELKDQILDEGWFGRQISDQAKERLGEIALLARDPVAFLDKENPGPKLVGRHGSLTETEVYVPLITSFKE' A
#
# COMPACT_ATOMS: atom_id res chain seq x y z
N MET A 1 -3.48 -14.29 -4.97
CA MET A 1 -2.77 -14.20 -6.28
C MET A 1 -1.85 -13.00 -6.20
N LEU A 2 -0.54 -13.17 -6.45
CA LEU A 2 0.38 -12.02 -6.44
C LEU A 2 0.03 -11.09 -7.60
N GLY A 3 -0.47 -9.91 -7.28
CA GLY A 3 -0.83 -8.88 -8.25
C GLY A 3 0.22 -7.79 -8.30
N TYR A 4 0.38 -7.17 -9.46
CA TYR A 4 1.10 -5.92 -9.61
C TYR A 4 0.21 -4.91 -10.32
N GLU A 5 0.50 -3.63 -10.13
CA GLU A 5 -0.09 -2.55 -10.92
C GLU A 5 1.03 -1.67 -11.46
N LEU A 6 0.75 -1.00 -12.57
CA LEU A 6 1.68 -0.03 -13.15
C LEU A 6 1.58 1.30 -12.41
N LYS A 7 2.70 2.02 -12.38
CA LYS A 7 2.78 3.37 -11.80
C LYS A 7 1.69 4.30 -12.30
N ASP A 8 1.48 4.36 -13.62
CA ASP A 8 0.47 5.25 -14.20
C ASP A 8 -0.94 4.85 -13.75
N GLN A 9 -1.21 3.55 -13.64
CA GLN A 9 -2.51 3.05 -13.19
C GLN A 9 -2.81 3.44 -11.73
N ILE A 10 -1.86 3.25 -10.80
CA ILE A 10 -2.09 3.61 -9.39
C ILE A 10 -2.21 5.13 -9.18
N LEU A 11 -1.60 5.93 -10.06
CA LEU A 11 -1.73 7.38 -10.07
C LEU A 11 -3.10 7.80 -10.63
N ASP A 12 -3.52 7.20 -11.75
CA ASP A 12 -4.81 7.48 -12.40
C ASP A 12 -5.99 7.05 -11.52
N GLU A 13 -5.88 5.94 -10.81
CA GLU A 13 -6.86 5.48 -9.83
C GLU A 13 -6.84 6.32 -8.52
N GLY A 14 -5.88 7.23 -8.37
CA GLY A 14 -5.85 8.21 -7.27
C GLY A 14 -5.48 7.63 -5.91
N TRP A 15 -4.67 6.57 -5.85
CA TRP A 15 -4.37 5.83 -4.62
C TRP A 15 -3.68 6.69 -3.54
N PHE A 16 -2.94 7.72 -3.95
CA PHE A 16 -2.26 8.65 -3.05
C PHE A 16 -3.02 9.96 -2.84
N GLY A 17 -4.30 9.99 -3.23
CA GLY A 17 -5.18 11.16 -3.14
C GLY A 17 -5.12 12.07 -4.37
N ARG A 18 -5.92 13.13 -4.34
CA ARG A 18 -6.18 14.02 -5.49
C ARG A 18 -4.96 14.82 -5.96
N GLN A 19 -4.04 15.14 -5.06
CA GLN A 19 -2.87 15.98 -5.35
C GLN A 19 -1.60 15.26 -4.94
N ILE A 20 -0.72 15.03 -5.91
CA ILE A 20 0.58 14.38 -5.73
C ILE A 20 1.63 15.29 -6.36
N SER A 21 2.67 15.63 -5.61
CA SER A 21 3.77 16.45 -6.12
C SER A 21 4.61 15.68 -7.14
N ASP A 22 5.25 16.39 -8.07
CA ASP A 22 6.11 15.74 -9.08
C ASP A 22 7.28 15.00 -8.43
N GLN A 23 7.84 15.56 -7.35
CA GLN A 23 8.88 14.90 -6.56
C GLN A 23 8.40 13.56 -5.96
N ALA A 24 7.13 13.44 -5.55
CA ALA A 24 6.60 12.17 -5.05
C ALA A 24 6.43 11.16 -6.19
N LYS A 25 5.95 11.60 -7.37
CA LYS A 25 5.83 10.74 -8.56
C LYS A 25 7.18 10.19 -9.02
N GLU A 26 8.25 11.00 -8.95
CA GLU A 26 9.62 10.59 -9.30
C GLU A 26 10.17 9.49 -8.40
N ARG A 27 9.69 9.39 -7.16
CA ARG A 27 10.13 8.36 -6.19
C ARG A 27 9.38 7.03 -6.34
N LEU A 28 8.30 7.00 -7.12
CA LEU A 28 7.58 5.77 -7.39
C LEU A 28 8.30 4.97 -8.47
N GLY A 29 8.53 3.67 -8.18
CA GLY A 29 8.95 2.71 -9.19
C GLY A 29 7.85 2.46 -10.22
N GLU A 30 8.24 1.87 -11.36
CA GLU A 30 7.35 1.64 -12.49
C GLU A 30 6.27 0.57 -12.22
N ILE A 31 6.53 -0.31 -11.26
CA ILE A 31 5.66 -1.41 -10.86
C ILE A 31 5.45 -1.35 -9.35
N ALA A 32 4.18 -1.40 -8.93
CA ALA A 32 3.80 -1.62 -7.55
C ALA A 32 3.47 -3.10 -7.33
N LEU A 33 4.25 -3.78 -6.48
CA LEU A 33 3.92 -5.12 -6.01
C LEU A 33 2.90 -5.04 -4.88
N LEU A 34 1.81 -5.79 -5.00
CA LEU A 34 0.68 -5.68 -4.07
C LEU A 34 0.43 -6.99 -3.34
N ALA A 35 0.53 -6.95 -2.02
CA ALA A 35 0.10 -8.04 -1.17
C ALA A 35 -1.43 -7.98 -1.05
N ARG A 36 -2.15 -8.75 -1.87
CA ARG A 36 -3.63 -8.83 -1.82
C ARG A 36 -4.16 -9.92 -0.88
N ASP A 37 -3.23 -10.64 -0.26
CA ASP A 37 -3.44 -11.74 0.69
C ASP A 37 -2.63 -11.43 1.98
N PRO A 38 -2.84 -12.11 3.11
CA PRO A 38 -2.08 -11.88 4.36
C PRO A 38 -0.64 -12.43 4.25
N VAL A 39 0.16 -11.80 3.39
CA VAL A 39 1.52 -12.19 3.02
C VAL A 39 2.44 -10.99 3.02
N ALA A 40 3.74 -11.21 3.16
CA ALA A 40 4.76 -10.16 3.07
C ALA A 40 5.80 -10.51 2.02
N PHE A 41 6.21 -9.52 1.24
CA PHE A 41 7.38 -9.63 0.38
C PHE A 41 8.63 -9.37 1.19
N LEU A 42 9.59 -10.29 1.14
CA LEU A 42 10.87 -10.19 1.83
C LEU A 42 11.98 -10.32 0.80
N ASP A 43 12.97 -9.44 0.90
CA ASP A 43 14.25 -9.67 0.24
C ASP A 43 14.93 -10.85 0.94
N LYS A 44 15.29 -11.87 0.15
CA LYS A 44 15.94 -13.08 0.65
C LYS A 44 17.32 -12.78 1.24
N GLU A 45 18.05 -11.85 0.63
CA GLU A 45 19.43 -11.52 1.03
C GLU A 45 19.44 -10.54 2.22
N ASN A 46 18.35 -9.81 2.42
CA ASN A 46 18.19 -8.90 3.55
C ASN A 46 16.75 -8.91 4.11
N PRO A 47 16.35 -9.97 4.84
CA PRO A 47 14.98 -10.14 5.31
C PRO A 47 14.55 -9.14 6.40
N GLY A 48 15.49 -8.36 6.94
CA GLY A 48 15.25 -7.43 8.03
C GLY A 48 14.97 -8.13 9.37
N PRO A 49 14.42 -7.41 10.36
CA PRO A 49 14.17 -7.97 11.69
C PRO A 49 13.06 -9.02 11.69
N LYS A 50 13.10 -9.93 12.67
CA LYS A 50 11.97 -10.82 12.97
C LYS A 50 10.86 -10.00 13.63
N LEU A 51 9.77 -9.82 12.90
CA LEU A 51 8.59 -9.08 13.36
C LEU A 51 7.47 -10.04 13.74
N VAL A 52 6.71 -9.70 14.79
CA VAL A 52 5.50 -10.43 15.18
C VAL A 52 4.38 -10.21 14.16
N GLY A 53 4.32 -9.02 13.55
CA GLY A 53 3.35 -8.67 12.52
C GLY A 53 3.92 -7.63 11.55
N ARG A 54 3.35 -7.60 10.35
CA ARG A 54 3.61 -6.62 9.29
C ARG A 54 2.27 -6.06 8.80
N HIS A 55 2.32 -4.93 8.12
CA HIS A 55 1.17 -4.26 7.53
C HIS A 55 1.57 -3.66 6.17
N GLY A 56 0.59 -3.33 5.34
CA GLY A 56 0.74 -2.81 3.99
C GLY A 56 0.06 -3.66 2.91
N SER A 57 -0.68 -4.70 3.31
CA SER A 57 -1.47 -5.51 2.38
C SER A 57 -2.77 -4.81 2.02
N LEU A 58 -3.24 -4.99 0.79
CA LEU A 58 -4.55 -4.55 0.32
C LEU A 58 -5.63 -5.57 0.66
N THR A 59 -5.67 -6.03 1.91
CA THR A 59 -6.73 -6.90 2.42
C THR A 59 -7.78 -6.06 3.15
N GLU A 60 -9.03 -6.53 3.20
CA GLU A 60 -10.12 -5.84 3.90
C GLU A 60 -9.77 -5.53 5.36
N THR A 61 -9.15 -6.50 6.06
CA THR A 61 -8.69 -6.36 7.45
C THR A 61 -7.66 -5.23 7.63
N GLU A 62 -6.88 -4.92 6.60
CA GLU A 62 -5.83 -3.90 6.68
C GLU A 62 -6.29 -2.53 6.19
N VAL A 63 -7.09 -2.46 5.12
CA VAL A 63 -7.49 -1.18 4.51
C VAL A 63 -8.70 -0.53 5.18
N TYR A 64 -9.59 -1.30 5.82
CA TYR A 64 -10.74 -0.76 6.54
C TYR A 64 -10.37 -0.44 7.98
N VAL A 65 -10.06 0.83 8.25
CA VAL A 65 -9.70 1.33 9.58
C VAL A 65 -10.87 2.04 10.26
N PRO A 66 -11.02 1.92 11.60
CA PRO A 66 -12.08 2.63 12.32
C PRO A 66 -11.96 4.15 12.20
N LEU A 67 -13.06 4.81 11.83
CA LEU A 67 -13.22 6.26 11.95
C LEU A 67 -14.22 6.53 13.08
N ILE A 68 -13.71 7.00 14.23
CA ILE A 68 -14.55 7.37 15.38
C ILE A 68 -14.72 8.89 15.36
N THR A 69 -15.96 9.35 15.41
CA THR A 69 -16.32 10.77 15.43
C THR A 69 -17.19 11.10 16.63
N SER A 70 -17.12 12.35 17.10
CA SER A 70 -17.95 12.88 18.19
C SER A 70 -19.16 13.68 17.71
N PHE A 71 -19.35 13.82 16.39
CA PHE A 71 -20.54 14.46 15.85
C PHE A 71 -21.75 13.54 16.07
N LYS A 72 -22.72 14.00 16.85
CA LYS A 72 -24.13 13.61 16.64
C LYS A 72 -24.62 14.44 15.45
N GLU A 73 -25.36 13.77 14.57
CA GLU A 73 -25.96 14.30 13.33
C GLU A 73 -26.25 15.80 13.33
#